data_AF-A0A1M5ABD5-F1
#
_entry.id   AF-A0A1M5ABD5-F1
#
_cell.length_a   1.000
_cell.length_b   1.000
_cell.length_c   1.000
_cell.angle_alpha   90.00
_cell.angle_beta   90.00
_cell.angle_gamma   90.00
#
_symmetry.space_group_name_H-M   'P 1'
#
loop_
_entity.id
_entity.type
_entity.pdbx_description
1 polymer ?
#
loop_
_entity_poly.entity_id
_entity_poly.type
_entity_poly.pdbx_seq_one_letter_code
_entity_poly.pdbx_strand_id
1 'polypeptide(L)'
;MEVYEKQGGNYNQPYRSEKKVAAGILAILLGGLAIHKFYLGYTKTGIIQLILSVITCGTVGGLIGLIEGIIYLTKSDEEFDRTYVQNQKEWF
;
A
#
# COMPACT_ATOMS: atom_id res chain seq x y z
N MET A 1 -13.05 -17.38 -21.71
CA MET A 1 -11.77 -16.71 -21.43
C MET A 1 -11.99 -15.21 -21.49
N GLU A 2 -12.95 -14.74 -20.71
CA GLU A 2 -13.34 -13.34 -20.61
C GLU A 2 -13.05 -12.97 -19.16
N VAL A 3 -11.93 -12.29 -18.90
CA VAL A 3 -11.78 -11.17 -17.95
C VAL A 3 -10.33 -10.67 -18.12
N TYR A 4 -9.99 -10.03 -19.24
CA TYR A 4 -8.82 -9.15 -19.33
C TYR A 4 -9.18 -7.81 -19.99
N GLU A 5 -10.44 -7.40 -19.88
CA GLU A 5 -10.93 -6.14 -20.43
C GLU A 5 -11.10 -5.07 -19.35
N LYS A 6 -10.08 -4.88 -18.51
CA LYS A 6 -9.97 -3.73 -17.59
C LYS A 6 -8.61 -3.05 -17.71
N GLN A 7 -8.20 -2.71 -18.93
CA GLN A 7 -7.13 -1.73 -19.16
C GLN A 7 -7.57 -0.64 -20.13
N GLY A 8 -8.68 0.03 -19.79
CA GLY A 8 -9.07 1.32 -20.35
C GLY A 8 -8.63 2.49 -19.44
N GLY A 9 -7.43 2.39 -18.85
CA GLY A 9 -6.89 3.43 -17.98
C GLY A 9 -6.18 4.48 -18.81
N ASN A 10 -6.59 5.74 -18.70
CA ASN A 10 -5.93 6.86 -19.37
C ASN A 10 -4.49 7.00 -18.82
N TYR A 11 -3.49 6.50 -19.57
CA TYR A 11 -2.05 6.50 -19.21
C TYR A 11 -1.44 7.91 -19.11
N ASN A 12 -2.24 8.95 -19.36
CA ASN A 12 -1.84 10.35 -19.24
C ASN A 12 -2.07 10.93 -17.83
N GLN A 13 -2.25 10.09 -16.80
CA GLN A 13 -2.19 10.55 -15.42
C GLN A 13 -0.72 10.70 -15.02
N PRO A 14 -0.26 11.90 -14.63
CA PRO A 14 1.09 12.07 -14.15
C PRO A 14 1.31 11.13 -12.96
N TYR A 15 2.41 10.38 -13.03
CA TYR A 15 2.78 9.44 -11.99
C TYR A 15 2.81 10.11 -10.62
N ARG A 16 2.18 9.50 -9.60
CA ARG A 16 2.00 10.10 -8.27
C ARG A 16 3.08 9.66 -7.29
N SER A 17 4.33 9.99 -7.62
CA SER A 17 5.55 9.69 -6.85
C SER A 17 5.49 10.14 -5.41
N GLU A 18 4.90 11.30 -5.18
CA GLU A 18 4.64 11.90 -3.88
C GLU A 18 3.94 10.92 -2.93
N LYS A 19 3.02 10.10 -3.43
CA LYS A 19 2.29 9.12 -2.61
C LYS A 19 3.15 7.93 -2.22
N LYS A 20 4.07 7.51 -3.09
CA LYS A 20 4.98 6.38 -2.82
C LYS A 20 5.87 6.66 -1.62
N VAL A 21 6.54 7.80 -1.66
CA VAL A 21 7.48 8.20 -0.59
C VAL A 21 6.72 8.40 0.72
N ALA A 22 5.57 9.10 0.69
CA ALA A 22 4.73 9.26 1.87
C ALA A 22 4.23 7.91 2.42
N ALA A 23 3.73 7.02 1.58
CA ALA A 23 3.27 5.69 1.99
C ALA A 23 4.41 4.85 2.58
N GLY A 24 5.61 4.89 1.99
CA GLY A 24 6.79 4.17 2.49
C GLY A 24 7.24 4.67 3.86
N ILE A 25 7.35 5.99 4.03
CA ILE A 25 7.73 6.59 5.33
C ILE A 25 6.67 6.31 6.40
N LEU A 26 5.38 6.45 6.06
CA LEU A 26 4.28 6.12 6.98
C LEU A 26 4.29 4.65 7.36
N ALA A 27 4.63 3.75 6.45
CA ALA A 27 4.71 2.32 6.73
C ALA A 27 5.88 1.97 7.66
N ILE A 28 7.03 2.64 7.55
CA ILE A 28 8.18 2.42 8.44
C ILE A 28 7.94 3.00 9.83
N LEU A 29 7.46 4.23 9.92
CA LEU A 29 7.31 4.93 11.21
C LEU A 29 6.03 4.51 11.95
N LEU A 30 4.95 4.25 11.20
CA LEU A 30 3.61 4.02 11.73
C LEU A 30 3.00 2.72 11.20
N GLY A 31 3.83 1.77 10.79
CA GLY A 31 3.41 0.46 10.25
C GLY A 31 2.55 -0.35 11.20
N GLY A 32 2.84 -0.26 12.51
CA GLY A 32 2.03 -0.87 13.56
C GLY A 32 0.59 -0.36 13.63
N LEU A 33 0.32 0.84 13.12
CA LEU A 33 -1.01 1.44 13.05
C LEU A 33 -1.66 1.30 11.66
N ALA A 34 -0.97 0.68 10.69
CA ALA A 34 -1.42 0.49 9.32
C ALA A 34 -1.80 1.78 8.56
N ILE A 35 -1.25 2.94 8.96
CA ILE A 35 -1.63 4.27 8.42
C ILE A 35 -1.33 4.38 6.92
N HIS A 36 -0.27 3.71 6.44
CA HIS A 36 0.06 3.63 5.02
C HIS A 36 -1.05 3.00 4.17
N LYS A 37 -1.83 2.06 4.71
CA LYS A 37 -2.98 1.46 4.01
C LYS A 37 -4.13 2.45 3.86
N PHE A 38 -4.43 3.22 4.92
CA PHE A 38 -5.44 4.27 4.85
C PHE A 38 -5.05 5.39 3.88
N TYR A 39 -3.76 5.75 3.84
CA TYR A 39 -3.24 6.74 2.91
C TYR A 39 -3.43 6.34 1.44
N LEU A 40 -3.33 5.04 1.14
CA LEU A 40 -3.59 4.49 -0.20
C LEU A 40 -5.06 4.22 -0.49
N GLY A 41 -5.96 4.44 0.47
CA GLY A 41 -7.40 4.21 0.33
C GLY A 41 -7.87 2.82 0.72
N TYR A 42 -6.98 1.93 1.19
CA TYR A 42 -7.29 0.58 1.65
C TYR A 42 -7.86 0.57 3.07
N THR A 43 -8.99 1.24 3.28
CA THR A 43 -9.59 1.41 4.61
C THR A 43 -9.95 0.07 5.25
N LYS A 44 -10.51 -0.86 4.46
CA LYS A 44 -10.87 -2.20 4.96
C LYS A 44 -9.63 -2.98 5.40
N THR A 45 -8.61 -3.02 4.55
CA THR A 45 -7.35 -3.71 4.84
C THR A 45 -6.60 -3.08 6.01
N GLY A 46 -6.58 -1.74 6.09
CA GLY A 46 -5.99 -1.02 7.21
C GLY A 46 -6.66 -1.36 8.54
N ILE A 47 -7.99 -1.49 8.56
CA ILE A 47 -8.72 -1.94 9.76
C ILE A 47 -8.35 -3.38 10.13
N ILE A 48 -8.28 -4.30 9.16
CA ILE A 48 -7.87 -5.69 9.40
C ILE A 48 -6.46 -5.75 9.99
N GLN A 49 -5.50 -5.03 9.39
CA GLN A 49 -4.13 -4.98 9.88
C GLN A 49 -4.03 -4.34 11.27
N LEU A 50 -4.85 -3.32 11.55
CA LEU A 50 -4.92 -2.69 12.87
C LEU A 50 -5.46 -3.67 13.92
N ILE A 51 -6.52 -4.43 13.62
CA ILE A 51 -7.04 -5.47 14.52
C ILE A 51 -5.98 -6.54 14.78
N LEU A 52 -5.31 -7.03 13.72
CA LEU A 52 -4.21 -7.99 13.86
C LEU A 52 -3.07 -7.43 14.70
N SER A 53 -2.72 -6.16 14.48
CA SER A 53 -1.72 -5.45 15.27
C SER A 53 -2.12 -5.40 16.74
N VAL A 54 -3.36 -5.03 17.07
CA VAL A 54 -3.85 -5.00 18.46
C VAL A 54 -3.80 -6.38 19.12
N ILE A 55 -4.24 -7.43 18.43
CA ILE A 55 -4.21 -8.81 18.95
C ILE A 55 -2.78 -9.29 19.19
N THR A 56 -1.83 -8.85 18.36
CA THR A 56 -0.41 -9.25 18.41
C THR A 56 0.48 -8.24 19.13
N CYS A 57 -0.10 -7.30 19.88
CA CYS A 57 0.61 -6.25 20.62
C CYS A 57 1.56 -5.43 19.73
N GLY A 58 1.14 -5.08 18.52
CA GLY A 58 1.89 -4.23 17.59
C GLY A 58 2.97 -4.95 16.78
N THR A 59 3.36 -6.16 17.18
CA THR A 59 4.53 -6.85 16.62
C THR A 59 4.33 -7.24 15.15
N VAL A 60 3.21 -7.90 14.83
CA VAL A 60 2.92 -8.34 13.46
C VAL A 60 2.58 -7.15 12.57
N GLY A 61 1.80 -6.19 13.08
CA GLY A 61 1.49 -4.97 12.34
C GLY A 61 2.74 -4.15 11.97
N GLY A 62 3.68 -4.03 12.91
CA GLY A 62 4.95 -3.34 12.71
C GLY A 62 5.85 -4.04 11.69
N LEU A 63 5.97 -5.37 11.76
CA LEU A 63 6.76 -6.15 10.79
C LEU A 63 6.19 -6.06 9.37
N ILE A 64 4.86 -6.19 9.23
CA ILE A 64 4.18 -6.04 7.94
C ILE A 64 4.42 -4.63 7.38
N GLY A 65 4.20 -3.60 8.20
CA GLY A 65 4.43 -2.21 7.78
C GLY A 65 5.88 -1.92 7.42
N LEU A 66 6.85 -2.49 8.13
CA LEU A 66 8.27 -2.35 7.79
C LEU A 66 8.58 -2.99 6.41
N ILE A 67 8.11 -4.21 6.18
CA ILE A 67 8.30 -4.92 4.91
C ILE A 67 7.63 -4.15 3.77
N GLU A 68 6.39 -3.74 3.93
CA GLU A 68 5.67 -2.95 2.91
C GLU A 68 6.29 -1.59 2.68
N GLY A 69 6.79 -0.93 3.72
CA GLY A 69 7.49 0.34 3.61
C GLY A 69 8.76 0.21 2.77
N ILE A 70 9.54 -0.85 2.97
CA ILE A 70 10.70 -1.15 2.12
C ILE A 70 10.24 -1.42 0.68
N ILE A 71 9.22 -2.25 0.47
CA ILE A 71 8.69 -2.56 -0.88
C ILE A 71 8.23 -1.30 -1.61
N TYR A 72 7.57 -0.37 -0.92
CA TYR A 72 7.10 0.88 -1.52
C TYR A 72 8.28 1.78 -1.90
N LEU A 73 9.32 1.86 -1.06
CA LEU A 73 10.50 2.69 -1.33
C LEU A 73 11.42 2.09 -2.40
N THR A 74 11.49 0.76 -2.53
CA THR A 74 12.34 0.08 -3.51
C THR A 74 11.68 -0.11 -4.86
N LYS A 75 10.35 -0.02 -4.94
CA LYS A 75 9.64 -0.05 -6.22
C LYS A 75 9.93 1.20 -7.04
N SER A 76 10.02 0.98 -8.35
CA SER A 76 9.98 2.10 -9.29
C SER A 76 8.64 2.81 -9.16
N ASP A 77 8.70 4.06 -9.57
CA ASP A 77 7.58 4.96 -9.60
C ASP A 77 6.39 4.29 -10.32
N GLU A 78 6.50 4.08 -11.63
CA GLU A 78 5.46 3.47 -12.46
C GLU A 78 4.88 2.15 -11.91
N GLU A 79 5.73 1.26 -11.37
CA GLU A 79 5.28 0.00 -10.78
C GLU A 79 4.43 0.21 -9.53
N PHE A 80 4.75 1.20 -8.71
CA PHE A 80 3.96 1.52 -7.52
C PHE A 80 2.56 1.98 -7.89
N ASP A 81 2.43 2.91 -8.85
CA ASP A 81 1.10 3.40 -9.25
C ASP A 81 0.30 2.29 -9.91
N ARG A 82 0.92 1.51 -10.80
CA ARG A 82 0.24 0.39 -11.43
C ARG A 82 -0.24 -0.61 -10.39
N THR A 83 0.60 -1.00 -9.43
CA THR A 83 0.26 -2.05 -8.46
C THR A 83 -0.67 -1.56 -7.34
N TYR A 84 -0.38 -0.42 -6.73
CA TYR A 84 -1.06 0.04 -5.50
C TYR A 84 -2.02 1.21 -5.70
N VAL A 85 -2.01 1.88 -6.84
CA VAL A 85 -2.99 2.95 -7.12
C VAL A 85 -4.07 2.44 -8.09
N GLN A 86 -3.67 1.78 -9.18
CA GLN A 86 -4.59 1.28 -10.20
C GLN A 86 -5.15 -0.11 -9.88
N ASN A 87 -4.28 -1.08 -9.60
CA ASN A 87 -4.70 -2.46 -9.33
C ASN A 87 -5.12 -2.71 -7.89
N GLN A 88 -5.02 -1.70 -7.03
CA GLN A 88 -5.46 -1.75 -5.65
C GLN A 88 -4.94 -2.99 -4.87
N LYS A 89 -3.66 -3.33 -5.02
CA LYS A 89 -3.07 -4.50 -4.34
C LYS A 89 -3.05 -4.30 -2.82
N GLU A 90 -3.93 -5.03 -2.13
CA GLU A 90 -4.18 -4.84 -0.70
C GLU A 90 -3.05 -5.34 0.20
N TRP A 91 -2.30 -6.36 -0.18
CA TRP A 91 -1.19 -6.93 0.61
C TRP A 91 0.03 -7.21 -0.28
N PHE A 92 1.24 -6.88 0.23
CA PHE A 92 2.57 -7.08 -0.37
C PHE A 92 2.58 -7.18 -1.90
#